data_AF-A0A7V9LB81-F1
#
_entry.id   AF-A0A7V9LB81-F1
#
_cell.length_a   1.000
_cell.length_b   1.000
_cell.length_c   1.000
_cell.angle_alpha   90.00
_cell.angle_beta   90.00
_cell.angle_gamma   90.00
#
_symmetry.space_group_name_H-M   'P 1'
#
loop_
_entity.id
_entity.type
_entity.pdbx_description
1 polymer ?
#
loop_
_entity_poly.entity_id
_entity_poly.type
_entity_poly.pdbx_seq_one_letter_code
_entity_poly.pdbx_strand_id
1 'polypeptide(L)'
;IPGVSASHYDLSYRYWVDNTGTPAPITGVEVWNVPLGFANVISRPGGKTGEERAWIEADKLARGKRQRVAAVGGTDNHKQAVMATTWVLAESASEAAVLDALRSGATCVGSPDAGSLEARADGGGWVRIGGAVKGAKVELRWSGTAQLFVDGVDRGEKSGGFVHATGGVPHTYRIVVGASRCGFVYANL
;
A
#
# COMPACT_ATOMS: atom_id res chain seq x y z
N ILE A 1 7.87 -31.21 -19.06
CA ILE A 1 7.08 -30.08 -19.64
C ILE A 1 8.08 -28.99 -19.96
N PRO A 2 8.25 -28.56 -21.23
CA PRO A 2 9.12 -27.44 -21.54
C PRO A 2 8.53 -26.20 -20.88
N GLY A 3 9.24 -25.66 -19.89
CA GLY A 3 8.79 -24.50 -19.12
C GLY A 3 8.82 -23.26 -20.01
N VAL A 4 7.71 -22.53 -20.06
CA VAL A 4 7.71 -21.16 -20.58
C VAL A 4 8.62 -20.35 -19.65
N SER A 5 9.64 -19.70 -20.19
CA SER A 5 10.52 -18.83 -19.40
C SER A 5 9.64 -17.77 -18.73
N ALA A 6 9.68 -17.70 -17.40
CA ALA A 6 9.13 -16.56 -16.66
C ALA A 6 9.68 -15.31 -17.36
N SER A 7 8.78 -14.53 -17.97
CA SER A 7 9.20 -13.53 -18.93
C SER A 7 10.18 -12.57 -18.25
N HIS A 8 11.21 -12.12 -18.97
CA HIS A 8 12.12 -11.07 -18.49
C HIS A 8 11.40 -9.74 -18.16
N TYR A 9 10.09 -9.69 -18.39
CA TYR A 9 9.19 -8.60 -18.05
C TYR A 9 8.36 -8.99 -16.84
N ASP A 10 8.85 -8.61 -15.67
CA ASP A 10 8.06 -8.62 -14.45
C ASP A 10 6.85 -7.68 -14.64
N LEU A 11 5.67 -8.26 -14.84
CA LEU A 11 4.39 -7.56 -15.03
C LEU A 11 3.70 -7.24 -13.70
N SER A 12 4.27 -7.64 -12.55
CA SER A 12 3.62 -7.52 -11.24
C SER A 12 3.43 -6.07 -10.75
N TYR A 13 4.09 -5.09 -11.39
CA TYR A 13 4.10 -3.68 -11.00
C TYR A 13 3.66 -2.70 -12.11
N ARG A 14 3.10 -3.16 -13.23
CA ARG A 14 2.64 -2.27 -14.30
C ARG A 14 1.12 -2.06 -14.24
N TYR A 15 0.71 -0.85 -14.60
CA TYR A 15 -0.68 -0.52 -14.90
C TYR A 15 -1.30 -1.55 -15.85
N TRP A 16 -2.53 -1.97 -15.57
CA TRP A 16 -3.37 -2.66 -16.55
C TRP A 16 -3.69 -1.69 -17.69
N VAL A 17 -2.91 -1.80 -18.76
CA VAL A 17 -3.15 -1.15 -20.04
C VAL A 17 -3.87 -2.13 -20.95
N ASP A 18 -4.75 -1.64 -21.80
CA ASP A 18 -5.29 -2.45 -22.89
C ASP A 18 -4.18 -2.84 -23.89
N ASN A 19 -4.54 -3.61 -24.91
CA ASN A 19 -3.61 -4.06 -25.95
C ASN A 19 -2.99 -2.89 -26.77
N THR A 20 -3.42 -1.65 -26.54
CA THR A 20 -2.90 -0.44 -27.20
C THR A 20 -1.93 0.34 -26.30
N GLY A 21 -1.69 -0.11 -25.07
CA GLY A 21 -0.88 0.62 -24.09
C GLY A 21 -1.62 1.77 -23.41
N THR A 22 -2.93 1.88 -23.62
CA THR A 22 -3.79 2.88 -22.99
C THR A 22 -4.28 2.34 -21.66
N PRO A 23 -4.22 3.10 -20.55
CA PRO A 23 -4.84 2.68 -19.29
C PRO A 23 -6.31 2.38 -19.53
N ALA A 24 -6.73 1.14 -19.31
CA ALA A 24 -8.13 0.78 -19.50
C ALA A 24 -8.96 1.60 -18.50
N PRO A 25 -10.13 2.16 -18.88
CA PRO A 25 -11.02 2.83 -17.95
C PRO A 25 -11.59 1.78 -16.99
N ILE A 26 -10.92 1.57 -15.86
CA ILE A 26 -11.38 0.66 -14.81
C ILE A 26 -12.35 1.44 -13.92
N THR A 27 -13.62 1.05 -13.88
CA THR A 27 -14.57 1.47 -12.83
C THR A 27 -14.32 0.67 -11.54
N GLY A 28 -13.06 0.63 -11.12
CA GLY A 28 -12.55 -0.25 -10.08
C GLY A 28 -11.31 0.34 -9.42
N VAL A 29 -10.59 -0.50 -8.67
CA VAL A 29 -9.49 -0.06 -7.82
C VAL A 29 -8.22 -0.64 -8.36
N GLU A 30 -7.19 0.19 -8.43
CA GLU A 30 -5.88 -0.27 -8.84
C GLU A 30 -5.28 -1.15 -7.73
N VAL A 31 -5.11 -2.43 -8.04
CA VAL A 31 -4.59 -3.46 -7.15
C VAL A 31 -3.12 -3.70 -7.48
N TRP A 32 -2.24 -3.40 -6.52
CA TRP A 32 -0.79 -3.51 -6.69
C TRP A 32 -0.26 -4.76 -6.03
N ASN A 33 0.27 -5.72 -6.82
CA ASN A 33 0.89 -6.92 -6.26
C ASN A 33 2.29 -6.58 -5.73
N VAL A 34 2.45 -6.59 -4.40
CA VAL A 34 3.76 -6.47 -3.75
C VAL A 34 4.35 -7.88 -3.67
N PRO A 35 5.43 -8.18 -4.42
CA PRO A 35 6.01 -9.51 -4.38
C PRO A 35 6.56 -9.80 -2.97
N LEU A 36 6.08 -10.85 -2.32
CA LEU A 36 6.51 -11.28 -0.98
C LEU A 36 7.39 -12.55 -0.99
N GLY A 37 7.73 -13.10 -2.16
CA GLY A 37 8.28 -14.46 -2.29
C GLY A 37 9.78 -14.57 -2.59
N PHE A 38 10.26 -15.82 -2.64
CA PHE A 38 11.61 -16.26 -3.07
C PHE A 38 12.08 -15.65 -4.40
N ALA A 39 11.13 -15.25 -5.26
CA ALA A 39 11.40 -14.47 -6.47
C ALA A 39 12.08 -13.11 -6.19
N ASN A 40 11.79 -12.43 -5.07
CA ASN A 40 12.52 -11.22 -4.66
C ASN A 40 13.98 -11.49 -4.27
N VAL A 41 14.30 -12.70 -3.82
CA VAL A 41 15.66 -13.09 -3.38
C VAL A 41 16.53 -13.48 -4.58
N ILE A 42 15.96 -14.18 -5.56
CA ILE A 42 16.70 -14.68 -6.73
C ILE A 42 16.80 -13.62 -7.84
N SER A 43 15.86 -12.68 -7.87
CA SER A 43 15.82 -11.63 -8.88
C SER A 43 16.40 -10.34 -8.30
N ARG A 44 17.73 -10.12 -8.37
CA ARG A 44 18.32 -9.00 -9.16
C ARG A 44 19.68 -8.44 -8.69
N PRO A 45 20.44 -7.86 -9.65
CA PRO A 45 21.54 -6.91 -9.41
C PRO A 45 21.02 -5.52 -8.97
N GLY A 46 21.71 -4.85 -8.04
CA GLY A 46 21.49 -3.43 -7.70
C GLY A 46 20.86 -3.12 -6.33
N GLY A 47 20.64 -4.10 -5.46
CA GLY A 47 20.50 -3.90 -4.00
C GLY A 47 19.16 -3.44 -3.43
N LYS A 48 18.12 -3.19 -4.24
CA LYS A 48 16.74 -2.93 -3.77
C LYS A 48 15.79 -4.07 -4.17
N THR A 49 14.91 -4.49 -3.27
CA THR A 49 13.95 -5.58 -3.54
C THR A 49 12.86 -5.13 -4.52
N GLY A 50 12.20 -6.07 -5.22
CA GLY A 50 11.06 -5.75 -6.08
C GLY A 50 9.90 -5.13 -5.29
N GLU A 51 9.76 -5.54 -4.03
CA GLU A 51 8.83 -4.96 -3.07
C GLU A 51 9.08 -3.45 -2.85
N GLU A 52 10.32 -3.03 -2.59
CA GLU A 52 10.63 -1.62 -2.34
C GLU A 52 10.26 -0.75 -3.56
N ARG A 53 10.48 -1.26 -4.77
CA ARG A 53 10.09 -0.56 -6.00
C ARG A 53 8.57 -0.46 -6.14
N ALA A 54 7.84 -1.52 -5.83
CA ALA A 54 6.37 -1.51 -5.88
C ALA A 54 5.78 -0.46 -4.94
N TRP A 55 6.32 -0.32 -3.72
CA TRP A 55 5.89 0.72 -2.78
C TRP A 55 6.24 2.13 -3.26
N ILE A 56 7.44 2.34 -3.81
CA ILE A 56 7.83 3.64 -4.39
C ILE A 56 6.88 4.05 -5.52
N GLU A 57 6.52 3.11 -6.41
CA GLU A 57 5.58 3.40 -7.48
C GLU A 57 4.16 3.65 -6.93
N ALA A 58 3.66 2.84 -5.99
CA ALA A 58 2.38 3.08 -5.34
C ALA A 58 2.30 4.48 -4.70
N ASP A 59 3.36 4.92 -4.01
CA ASP A 59 3.49 6.28 -3.46
C ASP A 59 3.42 7.35 -4.56
N LYS A 60 4.17 7.19 -5.66
CA LYS A 60 4.15 8.12 -6.80
C LYS A 60 2.76 8.25 -7.41
N LEU A 61 2.01 7.16 -7.48
CA LEU A 61 0.69 7.13 -8.12
C LEU A 61 -0.36 7.76 -7.23
N ALA A 62 -0.37 7.40 -5.96
CA ALA A 62 -1.24 8.01 -4.97
C ALA A 62 -1.08 9.53 -4.96
N ARG A 63 0.17 10.02 -4.98
CA ARG A 63 0.47 11.46 -4.96
C ARG A 63 0.28 12.16 -6.31
N GLY A 64 0.83 11.59 -7.37
CA GLY A 64 0.88 12.19 -8.70
C GLY A 64 -0.47 12.21 -9.41
N LYS A 65 -1.25 11.13 -9.27
CA LYS A 65 -2.58 11.02 -9.88
C LYS A 65 -3.72 11.39 -8.93
N ARG A 66 -3.41 11.65 -7.65
CA ARG A 66 -4.40 11.89 -6.59
C ARG A 66 -5.42 10.75 -6.50
N GLN A 67 -4.92 9.51 -6.58
CA GLN A 67 -5.75 8.31 -6.62
C GLN A 67 -5.55 7.48 -5.37
N ARG A 68 -6.60 6.76 -4.99
CA ARG A 68 -6.50 5.73 -3.95
C ARG A 68 -5.88 4.49 -4.56
N VAL A 69 -4.92 3.90 -3.87
CA VAL A 69 -4.22 2.69 -4.29
C VAL A 69 -4.44 1.60 -3.23
N ALA A 70 -4.82 0.40 -3.67
CA ALA A 70 -4.91 -0.77 -2.82
C ALA A 70 -3.69 -1.67 -3.06
N ALA A 71 -2.80 -1.74 -2.08
CA ALA A 71 -1.69 -2.69 -2.11
C ALA A 71 -2.18 -4.08 -1.69
N VAL A 72 -1.81 -5.11 -2.43
CA VAL A 72 -2.10 -6.51 -2.12
C VAL A 72 -0.84 -7.35 -2.29
N GLY A 73 -0.67 -8.37 -1.48
CA GLY A 73 0.24 -9.48 -1.77
C GLY A 73 -0.54 -10.67 -2.32
N GLY A 74 0.08 -11.41 -3.24
CA GLY A 74 -0.37 -12.74 -3.65
C GLY A 74 0.75 -13.76 -3.45
N THR A 75 0.38 -15.01 -3.16
CA THR A 75 1.38 -16.10 -3.02
C THR A 75 1.89 -16.60 -4.36
N ASP A 76 1.12 -16.37 -5.45
CA ASP A 76 1.37 -16.96 -6.76
C ASP A 76 1.69 -18.46 -6.64
N ASN A 77 0.83 -19.19 -5.93
CA ASN A 77 1.09 -20.57 -5.55
C ASN A 77 0.85 -21.53 -6.73
N HIS A 78 1.89 -22.26 -7.13
CA HIS A 78 1.85 -23.32 -8.15
C HIS A 78 1.95 -24.75 -7.56
N LYS A 79 1.99 -24.89 -6.22
CA LYS A 79 2.28 -26.17 -5.52
C LYS A 79 1.44 -26.41 -4.26
N GLN A 80 0.19 -25.94 -4.23
CA GLN A 80 -0.79 -26.20 -3.16
C GLN A 80 -0.48 -25.65 -1.75
N ALA A 81 0.55 -24.80 -1.59
CA ALA A 81 0.78 -24.06 -0.34
C ALA A 81 0.18 -22.64 -0.44
N VAL A 82 -0.95 -22.40 0.24
CA VAL A 82 -1.55 -21.06 0.36
C VAL A 82 -1.20 -20.44 1.70
N MET A 83 -0.92 -19.13 1.70
CA MET A 83 -0.75 -18.33 2.91
C MET A 83 -1.44 -17.00 2.72
N ALA A 84 -1.99 -16.46 3.81
CA ALA A 84 -2.49 -15.10 3.81
C ALA A 84 -1.33 -14.13 3.59
N THR A 85 -1.48 -13.25 2.61
CA THR A 85 -0.48 -12.24 2.23
C THR A 85 -1.06 -10.83 2.24
N THR A 86 -2.38 -10.71 2.23
CA THR A 86 -3.12 -9.44 2.34
C THR A 86 -4.16 -9.54 3.44
N TRP A 87 -4.20 -8.52 4.29
CA TRP A 87 -5.23 -8.31 5.30
C TRP A 87 -6.07 -7.12 4.88
N VAL A 88 -7.37 -7.33 4.67
CA VAL A 88 -8.32 -6.28 4.33
C VAL A 88 -8.95 -5.76 5.62
N LEU A 89 -8.82 -4.46 5.86
CA LEU A 89 -9.25 -3.80 7.09
C LEU A 89 -10.72 -3.36 6.97
N ALA A 90 -11.61 -4.33 6.78
CA ALA A 90 -13.04 -4.10 6.64
C ALA A 90 -13.75 -3.98 8.00
N GLU A 91 -14.85 -3.22 8.03
CA GLU A 91 -15.69 -3.08 9.23
C GLU A 91 -16.42 -4.39 9.61
N SER A 92 -16.63 -5.28 8.64
CA SER A 92 -17.19 -6.61 8.84
C SER A 92 -16.66 -7.60 7.80
N ALA A 93 -16.84 -8.89 8.05
CA ALA A 93 -16.48 -9.96 7.12
C ALA A 93 -17.52 -10.19 5.99
N SER A 94 -18.28 -9.15 5.62
CA SER A 94 -19.22 -9.21 4.50
C SER A 94 -18.52 -8.85 3.18
N GLU A 95 -19.00 -9.41 2.06
CA GLU A 95 -18.46 -9.11 0.73
C GLU A 95 -18.48 -7.61 0.44
N ALA A 96 -19.58 -6.93 0.77
CA ALA A 96 -19.71 -5.48 0.60
C ALA A 96 -18.64 -4.70 1.39
N ALA A 97 -18.45 -5.02 2.67
CA ALA A 97 -17.47 -4.33 3.49
C ALA A 97 -16.02 -4.62 3.05
N VAL A 98 -15.73 -5.84 2.60
CA VAL A 98 -14.42 -6.20 2.02
C VAL A 98 -14.16 -5.42 0.74
N LEU A 99 -15.16 -5.33 -0.15
CA LEU A 99 -15.04 -4.59 -1.40
C LEU A 99 -14.84 -3.09 -1.15
N ASP A 100 -15.55 -2.50 -0.19
CA ASP A 100 -15.39 -1.08 0.16
C ASP A 100 -14.04 -0.80 0.82
N ALA A 101 -13.53 -1.71 1.66
CA ALA A 101 -12.18 -1.62 2.22
C ALA A 101 -11.12 -1.72 1.12
N LEU A 102 -11.26 -2.66 0.17
CA LEU A 102 -10.39 -2.71 -1.01
C LEU A 102 -10.48 -1.41 -1.81
N ARG A 103 -11.67 -0.85 -2.00
CA ARG A 103 -11.86 0.42 -2.73
C ARG A 103 -11.23 1.64 -2.11
N SER A 104 -11.19 1.68 -0.80
CA SER A 104 -10.52 2.75 -0.08
C SER A 104 -9.00 2.58 -0.01
N GLY A 105 -8.48 1.37 -0.29
CA GLY A 105 -7.08 1.00 -0.09
C GLY A 105 -6.77 0.60 1.35
N ALA A 106 -7.78 0.19 2.12
CA ALA A 106 -7.67 -0.23 3.51
C ALA A 106 -7.09 -1.66 3.62
N THR A 107 -5.81 -1.80 3.29
CA THR A 107 -5.12 -3.10 3.27
C THR A 107 -3.80 -3.06 4.05
N CYS A 108 -3.36 -4.22 4.52
CA CYS A 108 -1.99 -4.47 4.93
C CYS A 108 -1.44 -5.69 4.19
N VAL A 109 -0.17 -5.65 3.83
CA VAL A 109 0.55 -6.73 3.16
C VAL A 109 1.55 -7.34 4.14
N GLY A 110 1.68 -8.67 4.13
CA GLY A 110 2.62 -9.43 4.96
C GLY A 110 2.12 -9.82 6.36
N SER A 111 1.46 -8.90 7.09
CA SER A 111 0.71 -9.17 8.34
C SER A 111 -0.25 -7.99 8.63
N PRO A 112 -1.16 -8.06 9.63
CA PRO A 112 -2.05 -6.95 9.98
C PRO A 112 -1.41 -5.89 10.90
N ASP A 113 -0.17 -6.05 11.35
CA ASP A 113 0.40 -5.27 12.47
C ASP A 113 0.55 -3.77 12.18
N ALA A 114 0.81 -3.40 10.92
CA ALA A 114 0.81 -2.02 10.46
C ALA A 114 -0.61 -1.41 10.35
N GLY A 115 -1.66 -2.20 10.57
CA GLY A 115 -3.06 -1.84 10.41
C GLY A 115 -3.59 -0.84 11.44
N SER A 116 -2.81 -0.52 12.47
CA SER A 116 -3.17 0.43 13.52
C SER A 116 -2.96 1.90 13.16
N LEU A 117 -2.45 2.20 11.96
CA LEU A 117 -2.23 3.58 11.50
C LEU A 117 -3.55 4.34 11.38
N GLU A 118 -3.61 5.47 12.08
CA GLU A 118 -4.72 6.43 12.01
C GLU A 118 -4.18 7.85 11.84
N ALA A 119 -4.98 8.72 11.21
CA ALA A 119 -4.68 10.14 11.09
C ALA A 119 -5.87 11.01 11.47
N ARG A 120 -5.61 12.23 11.94
CA ARG A 120 -6.58 13.32 12.02
C ARG A 120 -5.96 14.62 11.55
N ALA A 121 -6.77 15.56 11.10
CA ALA A 121 -6.32 16.91 10.77
C ALA A 121 -6.99 17.95 11.64
N ASP A 122 -6.22 18.96 12.07
CA ASP A 122 -6.71 20.16 12.77
C ASP A 122 -7.71 19.89 13.92
N GLY A 123 -7.48 18.82 14.69
CA GLY A 123 -8.31 18.43 15.83
C GLY A 123 -9.59 17.64 15.49
N GLY A 124 -9.82 17.30 14.22
CA GLY A 124 -10.95 16.51 13.75
C GLY A 124 -10.92 15.02 14.18
N GLY A 125 -11.86 14.25 13.62
CA GLY A 125 -11.97 12.81 13.86
C GLY A 125 -10.81 12.01 13.28
N TRP A 126 -10.50 10.88 13.92
CA TRP A 126 -9.50 9.93 13.43
C TRP A 126 -10.06 9.11 12.26
N VAL A 127 -9.29 9.00 11.19
CA VAL A 127 -9.54 8.11 10.06
C VAL A 127 -8.46 7.04 10.00
N ARG A 128 -8.81 5.86 9.50
CA ARG A 128 -7.89 4.72 9.36
C ARG A 128 -7.22 4.70 8.00
N ILE A 129 -6.40 3.68 7.75
CA ILE A 129 -5.88 3.35 6.41
C ILE A 129 -7.04 3.30 5.41
N GLY A 130 -6.83 3.88 4.22
CA GLY A 130 -7.88 4.14 3.26
C GLY A 130 -8.75 5.36 3.60
N GLY A 131 -8.48 6.09 4.68
CA GLY A 131 -9.13 7.34 5.03
C GLY A 131 -8.43 8.57 4.45
N ALA A 132 -9.16 9.68 4.34
CA ALA A 132 -8.59 10.97 3.96
C ALA A 132 -8.96 12.06 4.97
N VAL A 133 -8.00 12.91 5.30
CA VAL A 133 -8.20 14.10 6.15
C VAL A 133 -7.93 15.38 5.36
N LYS A 134 -8.50 16.51 5.78
CA LYS A 134 -8.25 17.82 5.18
C LYS A 134 -7.81 18.80 6.26
N GLY A 135 -6.66 19.45 6.06
CA GLY A 135 -6.14 20.41 7.03
C GLY A 135 -4.66 20.73 6.84
N ALA A 136 -4.21 21.75 7.58
CA ALA A 136 -2.85 22.28 7.52
C ALA A 136 -1.87 21.52 8.43
N LYS A 137 -2.39 20.84 9.46
CA LYS A 137 -1.64 19.98 10.37
C LYS A 137 -2.31 18.62 10.45
N VAL A 138 -1.51 17.56 10.25
CA VAL A 138 -1.95 16.17 10.38
C VAL A 138 -1.24 15.53 11.56
N GLU A 139 -2.00 14.85 12.40
CA GLU A 139 -1.51 14.04 13.50
C GLU A 139 -1.73 12.57 13.15
N LEU A 140 -0.68 11.77 13.30
CA LEU A 140 -0.67 10.33 13.07
C LEU A 140 -0.51 9.61 14.40
N ARG A 141 -1.16 8.46 14.53
CA ARG A 141 -0.92 7.52 15.65
C ARG A 141 -0.97 6.08 15.16
N TRP A 142 -0.30 5.21 15.89
CA TRP A 142 -0.30 3.76 15.69
C TRP A 142 0.17 3.07 16.98
N SER A 143 0.01 1.76 17.05
CA SER A 143 0.46 0.95 18.17
C SER A 143 1.92 0.54 18.02
N GLY A 144 2.69 0.61 19.10
CA GLY A 144 4.08 0.17 19.14
C GLY A 144 5.04 1.06 18.34
N THR A 145 6.06 0.42 17.78
CA THR A 145 7.15 1.06 17.03
C THR A 145 7.03 0.71 15.56
N ALA A 146 7.19 1.71 14.68
CA ALA A 146 7.06 1.53 13.24
C ALA A 146 8.02 2.45 12.47
N GLN A 147 8.45 2.02 11.30
CA GLN A 147 9.13 2.87 10.34
C GLN A 147 8.09 3.71 9.58
N LEU A 148 8.21 5.03 9.63
CA LEU A 148 7.25 5.96 9.06
C LEU A 148 7.69 6.41 7.67
N PHE A 149 6.76 6.43 6.71
CA PHE A 149 6.97 7.01 5.40
C PHE A 149 5.96 8.13 5.15
N VAL A 150 6.47 9.25 4.64
CA VAL A 150 5.67 10.40 4.20
C VAL A 150 6.01 10.65 2.74
N ASP A 151 5.03 10.56 1.86
CA ASP A 151 5.23 10.69 0.40
C ASP A 151 6.31 9.74 -0.15
N GLY A 152 6.34 8.50 0.37
CA GLY A 152 7.36 7.50 0.05
C GLY A 152 8.76 7.78 0.60
N VAL A 153 8.97 8.90 1.31
CA VAL A 153 10.23 9.22 1.98
C VAL A 153 10.23 8.63 3.39
N ASP A 154 11.22 7.79 3.67
CA ASP A 154 11.46 7.25 5.00
C ASP A 154 11.82 8.36 6.00
N ARG A 155 11.09 8.42 7.11
CA ARG A 155 11.27 9.36 8.23
C ARG A 155 11.88 8.68 9.46
N GLY A 156 12.32 7.45 9.30
CA GLY A 156 12.89 6.59 10.32
C GLY A 156 11.85 5.99 11.24
N GLU A 157 12.36 5.28 12.23
CA GLU A 157 11.57 4.63 13.27
C GLU A 157 10.97 5.67 14.23
N LYS A 158 9.70 5.44 14.62
CA LYS A 158 8.91 6.28 15.50
C LYS A 158 8.02 5.40 16.40
N SER A 159 7.71 5.89 17.60
CA SER A 159 6.78 5.24 18.53
C SER A 159 5.68 6.20 18.96
N GLY A 160 4.43 5.74 18.96
CA GLY A 160 3.29 6.44 19.55
C GLY A 160 2.68 7.60 18.75
N GLY A 161 3.32 8.07 17.67
CA GLY A 161 2.71 9.02 16.73
C GLY A 161 3.69 9.96 16.02
N PHE A 162 3.15 10.80 15.16
CA PHE A 162 3.89 11.81 14.40
C PHE A 162 3.00 13.00 14.06
N VAL A 163 3.59 14.19 13.93
CA VAL A 163 2.86 15.39 13.52
C VAL A 163 3.52 15.97 12.28
N HIS A 164 2.72 16.21 11.24
CA HIS A 164 3.16 16.77 9.98
C HIS A 164 2.43 18.08 9.69
N ALA A 165 3.18 19.17 9.48
CA ALA A 165 2.65 20.39 8.88
C ALA A 165 2.57 20.18 7.36
N THR A 166 1.37 19.94 6.85
CA THR A 166 1.13 19.67 5.43
C THR A 166 1.12 20.95 4.60
N GLY A 167 0.92 22.11 5.22
CA GLY A 167 0.69 23.36 4.48
C GLY A 167 -0.54 23.31 3.58
N GLY A 168 -1.48 22.38 3.83
CA GLY A 168 -2.67 22.18 3.01
C GLY A 168 -2.43 21.45 1.69
N VAL A 169 -1.22 20.92 1.43
CA VAL A 169 -0.93 20.19 0.18
C VAL A 169 -1.20 18.68 0.32
N PRO A 170 -1.39 17.96 -0.80
CA PRO A 170 -1.62 16.52 -0.78
C PRO A 170 -0.42 15.74 -0.24
N HIS A 171 -0.68 14.79 0.65
CA HIS A 171 0.32 13.86 1.19
C HIS A 171 -0.20 12.44 1.36
N THR A 172 0.72 11.48 1.33
CA THR A 172 0.46 10.08 1.71
C THR A 172 1.26 9.72 2.95
N TYR A 173 0.66 8.87 3.79
CA TYR A 173 1.28 8.33 4.99
C TYR A 173 1.14 6.81 4.98
N ARG A 174 2.23 6.11 5.29
CA ARG A 174 2.22 4.67 5.56
C ARG A 174 3.27 4.33 6.62
N ILE A 175 3.07 3.20 7.29
CA ILE A 175 4.01 2.65 8.25
C ILE A 175 4.39 1.22 7.90
N VAL A 176 5.54 0.80 8.40
CA VAL A 176 6.04 -0.58 8.32
C VAL A 176 6.32 -1.09 9.72
N VAL A 177 5.78 -2.26 10.05
CA VAL A 177 5.98 -2.95 11.35
C VAL A 177 6.49 -4.35 11.06
N GLY A 178 7.80 -4.57 11.25
CA GLY A 178 8.44 -5.85 10.89
C GLY A 178 8.23 -6.21 9.41
N ALA A 179 7.48 -7.30 9.16
CA ALA A 179 7.09 -7.75 7.82
C ALA A 179 5.76 -7.14 7.32
N SER A 180 5.04 -6.38 8.15
CA SER A 180 3.78 -5.72 7.79
C SER A 180 4.01 -4.39 7.08
N ARG A 181 3.28 -4.14 6.00
CA ARG A 181 3.25 -2.84 5.31
C ARG A 181 1.79 -2.45 5.12
N CYS A 182 1.39 -1.30 5.64
CA CYS A 182 0.02 -0.82 5.42
C CYS A 182 -0.13 -0.10 4.08
N GLY A 183 -1.36 -0.01 3.60
CA GLY A 183 -1.78 0.96 2.60
C GLY A 183 -1.69 2.39 3.12
N PHE A 184 -2.31 3.32 2.42
CA PHE A 184 -2.13 4.75 2.69
C PHE A 184 -3.22 5.34 3.56
N VAL A 185 -2.84 6.28 4.42
CA VAL A 185 -3.72 7.37 4.85
C VAL A 185 -3.40 8.60 4.01
N TYR A 186 -4.42 9.35 3.61
CA TYR A 186 -4.27 10.49 2.72
C TYR A 186 -4.54 11.80 3.47
N ALA A 187 -3.79 12.85 3.15
CA ALA A 187 -4.14 14.21 3.51
C ALA A 187 -4.33 15.06 2.26
N ASN A 188 -5.38 15.88 2.24
CA ASN A 188 -5.69 16.82 1.18
C ASN A 188 -5.73 16.19 -0.23
N LEU A 189 -6.14 14.92 -0.32
CA LEU A 189 -6.42 14.21 -1.58
C LEU A 189 -7.74 14.68 -2.20
#